data_AF-A0A2I0GRC4-F1
#
_entry.id   AF-A0A2I0GRC4-F1
#
_cell.length_a   1.000
_cell.length_b   1.000
_cell.length_c   1.000
_cell.angle_alpha   90.00
_cell.angle_beta   90.00
_cell.angle_gamma   90.00
#
_symmetry.space_group_name_H-M   'P 1'
#
loop_
_entity.id
_entity.type
_entity.pdbx_description
1 polymer ?
#
loop_
_entity_poly.entity_id
_entity_poly.type
_entity_poly.pdbx_seq_one_letter_code
_entity_poly.pdbx_strand_id
1 'polypeptide(L)'
;MAISACQPSDSVSDDTSDDVSDVTSEQASSNESTSENSQSLSSEHVKNIETLAGVSMQQLVSFDPQEIKQGGDSGISISSAESYSKPSSNLAASRKGSFFIGNAFFKQPWVVAPASTDSRDGLGALFNVAACQSCHVKDGRGHAPMTADDDADSLLIRLSMPATTDEQRQQLQDSLIEKVAHPMYGGQLQDRGIQGVPAEARIAVQWTDKPVTFADGYVETLRAPTFNLTKPGYGAFDDDMMVSPRVALPMIGLGLLEQISEDDIKKQANDSNDSDISGKFNWVMDPQTGKRALGRFGWKAGQTKLITQNQSAFNEDMGLTSNIRPNESCMPTQTACLNAATGADEQGNGKSPVEVTDEVAKFVEFYTRNLAVPHRRNADDKLVLAGKKRFYDMGCQSCHTPRYQLPKTDDDHLEQHGQVIYPYTDLLLHDMGNDLADRTIAGKLPPKDAQVEFLANSYEWRTPALWGVGLAQTVDPQATFLHDGRARTLMEAVLWHGGEAEKQKQQVLKLDKQGRAELNAFLKSL
;
A
#
# COMPACT_ATOMS: atom_id res chain seq x y z
N MET A 1 36.72 -30.08 51.57
CA MET A 1 36.83 -28.63 51.85
C MET A 1 35.49 -28.03 51.40
N ALA A 2 34.55 -27.83 52.31
CA ALA A 2 34.40 -26.66 53.21
C ALA A 2 33.47 -25.61 52.54
N ILE A 3 32.18 -25.44 52.93
CA ILE A 3 31.62 -24.87 54.20
C ILE A 3 31.84 -23.34 54.23
N SER A 4 30.88 -22.41 54.46
CA SER A 4 29.45 -22.39 54.89
C SER A 4 28.68 -21.35 54.02
N ALA A 5 27.34 -21.22 53.90
CA ALA A 5 26.15 -21.38 54.76
C ALA A 5 25.85 -20.20 55.73
N CYS A 6 24.65 -19.59 55.62
CA CYS A 6 23.71 -19.29 56.74
C CYS A 6 22.46 -18.47 56.32
N GLN A 7 21.30 -18.91 56.83
CA GLN A 7 20.08 -18.12 57.12
C GLN A 7 19.90 -18.12 58.67
N PRO A 8 18.69 -17.93 59.26
CA PRO A 8 17.91 -16.69 59.45
C PRO A 8 17.73 -16.37 60.96
N SER A 9 16.82 -15.44 61.32
CA SER A 9 16.25 -15.35 62.68
C SER A 9 14.92 -14.59 62.74
N ASP A 10 13.92 -15.15 63.42
CA ASP A 10 12.61 -14.55 63.72
C ASP A 10 12.49 -14.05 65.18
N SER A 11 11.64 -13.05 65.45
CA SER A 11 10.86 -12.83 66.70
C SER A 11 10.01 -11.54 66.55
N VAL A 12 8.67 -11.48 66.75
CA VAL A 12 7.87 -11.73 67.99
C VAL A 12 8.19 -10.69 69.09
N SER A 13 7.26 -9.99 69.76
CA SER A 13 5.76 -9.92 69.79
C SER A 13 5.30 -8.43 69.76
N ASP A 14 4.21 -7.82 70.31
CA ASP A 14 2.98 -8.02 71.15
C ASP A 14 2.11 -6.72 70.93
N ASP A 15 0.86 -6.44 71.36
CA ASP A 15 -0.38 -7.14 71.80
C ASP A 15 -1.54 -6.07 71.94
N THR A 16 -2.79 -6.45 72.28
CA THR A 16 -4.01 -5.62 72.58
C THR A 16 -4.67 -4.89 71.37
N SER A 17 -6.00 -4.93 71.06
CA SER A 17 -7.29 -4.99 71.82
C SER A 17 -7.83 -3.60 72.25
N ASP A 18 -9.13 -3.27 72.31
CA ASP A 18 -10.40 -4.04 72.27
C ASP A 18 -11.57 -3.22 71.65
N ASP A 19 -12.77 -3.84 71.58
CA ASP A 19 -14.14 -3.28 71.44
C ASP A 19 -14.61 -2.55 70.15
N VAL A 20 -15.91 -2.44 69.82
CA VAL A 20 -17.04 -3.42 69.76
C VAL A 20 -18.32 -2.70 69.26
N SER A 21 -19.23 -3.45 68.60
CA SER A 21 -20.63 -3.10 68.27
C SER A 21 -20.89 -2.01 67.19
N ASP A 22 -22.02 -2.00 66.45
CA ASP A 22 -22.97 -3.04 65.96
C ASP A 22 -23.93 -2.35 64.93
N VAL A 23 -24.95 -3.06 64.44
CA VAL A 23 -26.23 -2.55 63.87
C VAL A 23 -26.29 -2.27 62.36
N THR A 24 -26.63 -3.34 61.60
CA THR A 24 -27.52 -3.34 60.39
C THR A 24 -27.08 -2.62 59.10
N SER A 25 -27.60 -2.92 57.90
CA SER A 25 -28.26 -4.11 57.30
C SER A 25 -28.46 -3.87 55.79
N GLU A 26 -28.60 -4.93 54.98
CA GLU A 26 -28.93 -4.88 53.53
C GLU A 26 -27.84 -4.19 52.66
N GLN A 27 -27.48 -4.62 51.45
CA GLN A 27 -28.13 -5.50 50.47
C GLN A 27 -27.11 -6.46 49.83
N ALA A 28 -27.60 -7.51 49.17
CA ALA A 28 -26.77 -8.34 48.29
C ALA A 28 -26.72 -7.74 46.87
N SER A 29 -25.53 -7.38 46.39
CA SER A 29 -25.24 -7.18 44.97
C SER A 29 -24.25 -8.23 44.48
N SER A 30 -24.47 -8.74 43.27
CA SER A 30 -23.66 -9.78 42.65
C SER A 30 -22.32 -9.24 42.14
N ASN A 31 -21.24 -10.00 42.34
CA ASN A 31 -19.96 -9.76 41.66
C ASN A 31 -20.09 -10.08 40.16
N GLU A 32 -20.42 -9.07 39.35
CA GLU A 32 -20.18 -9.08 37.91
C GLU A 32 -19.30 -7.87 37.54
N SER A 33 -17.99 -8.11 37.45
CA SER A 33 -16.98 -7.08 37.15
C SER A 33 -15.84 -7.60 36.25
N THR A 34 -16.16 -8.52 35.32
CA THR A 34 -15.19 -9.14 34.41
C THR A 34 -15.75 -9.38 33.00
N SER A 35 -15.73 -8.37 32.12
CA SER A 35 -15.87 -8.58 30.66
C SER A 35 -15.48 -7.39 29.77
N GLU A 36 -15.63 -6.14 30.20
CA GLU A 36 -15.65 -4.96 29.30
C GLU A 36 -14.35 -4.65 28.54
N ASN A 37 -13.21 -5.21 28.93
CA ASN A 37 -11.89 -4.85 28.38
C ASN A 37 -11.43 -5.78 27.23
N SER A 38 -12.38 -6.23 26.39
CA SER A 38 -12.14 -7.25 25.33
C SER A 38 -12.67 -6.86 23.94
N GLN A 39 -13.34 -5.72 23.76
CA GLN A 39 -13.76 -5.26 22.43
C GLN A 39 -12.69 -4.32 21.85
N SER A 40 -11.95 -4.82 20.85
CA SER A 40 -10.88 -4.09 20.15
C SER A 40 -11.39 -3.06 19.13
N LEU A 41 -12.70 -2.96 18.93
CA LEU A 41 -13.39 -2.04 18.02
C LEU A 41 -14.61 -1.43 18.70
N SER A 42 -14.98 -0.20 18.32
CA SER A 42 -16.25 0.40 18.73
C SER A 42 -17.44 -0.35 18.13
N SER A 43 -18.60 -0.27 18.80
CA SER A 43 -19.85 -0.85 18.30
C SER A 43 -20.30 -0.25 16.96
N GLU A 44 -19.91 1.00 16.67
CA GLU A 44 -20.14 1.65 15.38
C GLU A 44 -19.23 1.09 14.27
N HIS A 45 -17.92 0.95 14.51
CA HIS A 45 -17.02 0.31 13.53
C HIS A 45 -17.43 -1.14 13.24
N VAL A 46 -17.81 -1.91 14.26
CA VAL A 46 -18.39 -3.25 14.08
C VAL A 46 -19.60 -3.21 13.16
N LYS A 47 -20.58 -2.34 13.46
CA LYS A 47 -21.81 -2.21 12.66
C LYS A 47 -21.53 -1.77 11.22
N ASN A 48 -20.57 -0.88 10.98
CA ASN A 48 -20.19 -0.44 9.65
C ASN A 48 -19.58 -1.60 8.84
N ILE A 49 -18.66 -2.36 9.43
CA ILE A 49 -18.09 -3.57 8.80
C ILE A 49 -19.18 -4.60 8.48
N GLU A 50 -20.11 -4.89 9.40
CA GLU A 50 -21.23 -5.81 9.15
C GLU A 50 -22.17 -5.31 8.05
N THR A 51 -22.43 -4.00 7.99
CA THR A 51 -23.29 -3.39 6.97
C THR A 51 -22.69 -3.49 5.57
N LEU A 52 -21.37 -3.27 5.45
CA LEU A 52 -20.62 -3.36 4.19
C LEU A 52 -20.44 -4.80 3.73
N ALA A 53 -20.15 -5.70 4.69
CA ALA A 53 -20.02 -7.11 4.42
C ALA A 53 -21.37 -7.79 4.12
N GLY A 54 -22.49 -7.25 4.60
CA GLY A 54 -23.82 -7.86 4.47
C GLY A 54 -23.99 -9.15 5.28
N VAL A 55 -23.09 -9.41 6.23
CA VAL A 55 -23.01 -10.59 7.11
C VAL A 55 -22.42 -10.18 8.46
N SER A 56 -22.72 -10.91 9.53
CA SER A 56 -22.24 -10.55 10.87
C SER A 56 -20.75 -10.81 11.08
N MET A 57 -20.16 -10.15 12.07
CA MET A 57 -18.78 -10.39 12.52
C MET A 57 -18.55 -11.86 12.88
N GLN A 58 -19.54 -12.53 13.47
CA GLN A 58 -19.43 -13.95 13.79
C GLN A 58 -19.36 -14.83 12.53
N GLN A 59 -20.04 -14.44 11.44
CA GLN A 59 -19.89 -15.10 10.14
C GLN A 59 -18.53 -14.76 9.51
N LEU A 60 -18.12 -13.49 9.55
CA LEU A 60 -16.82 -13.03 9.04
C LEU A 60 -15.61 -13.68 9.72
N VAL A 61 -15.69 -13.99 11.02
CA VAL A 61 -14.65 -14.73 11.77
C VAL A 61 -14.63 -16.21 11.39
N SER A 62 -15.79 -16.79 11.12
CA SER A 62 -15.97 -18.22 10.81
C SER A 62 -15.49 -18.58 9.39
N PHE A 63 -15.43 -19.87 9.06
CA PHE A 63 -15.17 -20.29 7.66
C PHE A 63 -16.41 -20.05 6.79
N ASP A 64 -16.23 -19.39 5.66
CA ASP A 64 -17.23 -19.22 4.58
C ASP A 64 -16.63 -19.77 3.27
N PRO A 65 -17.19 -20.83 2.67
CA PRO A 65 -16.67 -21.39 1.42
C PRO A 65 -16.52 -20.38 0.25
N GLN A 66 -17.24 -19.26 0.27
CA GLN A 66 -17.07 -18.19 -0.71
C GLN A 66 -15.70 -17.50 -0.60
N GLU A 67 -15.07 -17.47 0.59
CA GLU A 67 -13.81 -16.77 0.83
C GLU A 67 -12.58 -17.44 0.19
N ILE A 68 -12.76 -18.66 -0.34
CA ILE A 68 -11.81 -19.29 -1.27
C ILE A 68 -11.70 -18.44 -2.54
N LYS A 69 -12.82 -17.90 -3.04
CA LYS A 69 -12.90 -17.00 -4.21
C LYS A 69 -12.76 -15.53 -3.79
N GLN A 70 -11.56 -15.11 -3.38
CA GLN A 70 -11.32 -13.72 -2.96
C GLN A 70 -11.66 -12.68 -4.06
N GLY A 71 -11.46 -13.02 -5.34
CA GLY A 71 -11.88 -12.21 -6.49
C GLY A 71 -13.22 -12.62 -7.11
N GLY A 72 -14.08 -13.35 -6.41
CA GLY A 72 -15.31 -13.93 -6.95
C GLY A 72 -15.03 -14.89 -8.11
N ASP A 73 -15.90 -14.89 -9.12
CA ASP A 73 -15.80 -15.69 -10.34
C ASP A 73 -14.73 -15.20 -11.33
N SER A 74 -13.96 -14.14 -11.01
CA SER A 74 -12.73 -13.80 -11.74
C SER A 74 -11.51 -14.62 -11.28
N GLY A 75 -11.57 -15.25 -10.10
CA GLY A 75 -10.42 -15.84 -9.43
C GLY A 75 -9.86 -17.13 -10.05
N ILE A 76 -8.65 -17.53 -9.63
CA ILE A 76 -7.93 -18.69 -10.18
C ILE A 76 -7.27 -19.59 -9.13
N SER A 77 -7.30 -20.91 -9.36
CA SER A 77 -6.58 -21.91 -8.56
C SER A 77 -5.14 -22.14 -9.06
N ILE A 78 -4.30 -21.10 -9.10
CA ILE A 78 -2.88 -21.21 -9.46
C ILE A 78 -2.02 -20.74 -8.29
N SER A 79 -1.05 -21.58 -7.89
CA SER A 79 -0.08 -21.30 -6.81
C SER A 79 1.33 -21.63 -7.31
N SER A 80 1.93 -20.69 -8.04
CA SER A 80 3.25 -20.83 -8.66
C SER A 80 3.85 -19.46 -8.94
N ALA A 81 5.03 -19.41 -9.57
CA ALA A 81 5.65 -18.16 -10.01
C ALA A 81 4.82 -17.36 -11.03
N GLU A 82 3.74 -17.94 -11.54
CA GLU A 82 2.85 -17.42 -12.57
C GLU A 82 1.47 -17.01 -12.01
N SER A 83 1.29 -17.01 -10.68
CA SER A 83 -0.01 -16.81 -10.01
C SER A 83 -0.68 -15.47 -10.25
N TYR A 84 0.05 -14.40 -10.55
CA TYR A 84 -0.51 -13.07 -10.81
C TYR A 84 -0.69 -12.79 -12.30
N SER A 85 0.17 -13.34 -13.16
CA SER A 85 0.21 -13.10 -14.61
C SER A 85 -0.87 -13.82 -15.43
N LYS A 86 -2.13 -13.82 -14.98
CA LYS A 86 -3.21 -14.61 -15.59
C LYS A 86 -4.50 -13.79 -15.73
N PRO A 87 -5.26 -13.97 -16.82
CA PRO A 87 -6.54 -13.30 -16.99
C PRO A 87 -7.59 -13.81 -16.01
N SER A 88 -8.55 -12.95 -15.67
CA SER A 88 -9.81 -13.29 -15.00
C SER A 88 -10.40 -14.59 -15.57
N SER A 89 -10.78 -15.56 -14.72
CA SER A 89 -11.21 -16.88 -15.19
C SER A 89 -12.55 -16.85 -15.95
N ASN A 90 -13.42 -15.89 -15.62
CA ASN A 90 -14.63 -15.52 -16.35
C ASN A 90 -14.39 -14.73 -17.67
N LEU A 91 -13.16 -14.31 -17.99
CA LEU A 91 -12.86 -13.56 -19.22
C LEU A 91 -13.26 -14.36 -20.48
N ALA A 92 -14.19 -13.81 -21.26
CA ALA A 92 -14.68 -14.44 -22.48
C ALA A 92 -13.55 -14.69 -23.49
N ALA A 93 -13.62 -15.83 -24.21
CA ALA A 93 -12.55 -16.25 -25.13
C ALA A 93 -12.23 -15.20 -26.22
N SER A 94 -13.23 -14.45 -26.69
CA SER A 94 -13.07 -13.33 -27.64
C SER A 94 -12.30 -12.13 -27.06
N ARG A 95 -12.43 -11.85 -25.76
CA ARG A 95 -11.75 -10.74 -25.06
C ARG A 95 -10.30 -11.07 -24.67
N LYS A 96 -9.88 -12.34 -24.73
CA LYS A 96 -8.51 -12.77 -24.40
C LYS A 96 -7.43 -12.20 -25.32
N GLY A 97 -7.77 -11.86 -26.57
CA GLY A 97 -6.84 -11.17 -27.49
C GLY A 97 -6.35 -9.84 -26.92
N SER A 98 -7.28 -8.97 -26.50
CA SER A 98 -6.97 -7.67 -25.91
C SER A 98 -6.13 -7.78 -24.63
N PHE A 99 -6.41 -8.78 -23.78
CA PHE A 99 -5.59 -9.06 -22.60
C PHE A 99 -4.14 -9.38 -22.97
N PHE A 100 -3.88 -10.23 -23.97
CA PHE A 100 -2.52 -10.57 -24.38
C PHE A 100 -1.80 -9.43 -25.13
N ILE A 101 -2.54 -8.54 -25.81
CA ILE A 101 -1.96 -7.33 -26.41
C ILE A 101 -1.53 -6.34 -25.31
N GLY A 102 -2.39 -6.06 -24.32
CA GLY A 102 -2.04 -5.22 -23.18
C GLY A 102 -0.87 -5.77 -22.36
N ASN A 103 -0.85 -7.09 -22.15
CA ASN A 103 0.26 -7.82 -21.54
C ASN A 103 1.59 -7.60 -22.29
N ALA A 104 1.57 -7.57 -23.63
CA ALA A 104 2.75 -7.29 -24.42
C ALA A 104 3.27 -5.85 -24.21
N PHE A 105 2.39 -4.85 -24.14
CA PHE A 105 2.77 -3.46 -23.80
C PHE A 105 3.25 -3.29 -22.35
N PHE A 106 2.70 -4.05 -21.41
CA PHE A 106 3.11 -4.02 -19.99
C PHE A 106 4.50 -4.65 -19.76
N LYS A 107 4.83 -5.72 -20.51
CA LYS A 107 6.06 -6.53 -20.32
C LYS A 107 7.24 -6.15 -21.20
N GLN A 108 7.02 -5.60 -22.39
CA GLN A 108 8.10 -5.35 -23.35
C GLN A 108 8.62 -3.91 -23.21
N PRO A 109 9.95 -3.68 -23.23
CA PRO A 109 10.49 -2.35 -23.05
C PRO A 109 10.17 -1.40 -24.19
N TRP A 110 10.01 -0.13 -23.84
CA TRP A 110 10.03 0.98 -24.79
C TRP A 110 11.47 1.31 -25.20
N VAL A 111 11.62 1.89 -26.39
CA VAL A 111 12.93 2.16 -27.01
C VAL A 111 13.18 3.67 -27.00
N VAL A 112 14.40 4.07 -26.66
CA VAL A 112 14.82 5.48 -26.71
C VAL A 112 14.64 6.03 -28.12
N ALA A 113 13.99 7.19 -28.24
CA ALA A 113 13.78 7.82 -29.53
C ALA A 113 15.07 8.41 -30.15
N PRO A 114 15.16 8.48 -31.49
CA PRO A 114 14.21 7.93 -32.47
C PRO A 114 14.44 6.43 -32.70
N ALA A 115 13.42 5.61 -32.43
CA ALA A 115 13.46 4.17 -32.62
C ALA A 115 13.12 3.75 -34.05
N SER A 116 13.47 2.52 -34.42
CA SER A 116 13.08 1.88 -35.69
C SER A 116 11.76 1.10 -35.61
N THR A 117 10.94 1.37 -34.59
CA THR A 117 9.73 0.60 -34.26
C THR A 117 8.56 1.51 -33.89
N ASP A 118 7.58 1.66 -34.78
CA ASP A 118 6.50 2.65 -34.67
C ASP A 118 5.61 2.50 -33.41
N SER A 119 5.54 1.29 -32.82
CA SER A 119 4.62 0.98 -31.72
C SER A 119 5.21 1.12 -30.31
N ARG A 120 6.53 1.37 -30.16
CA ARG A 120 7.20 1.62 -28.87
C ARG A 120 8.39 2.58 -28.98
N ASP A 121 8.27 3.56 -29.85
CA ASP A 121 9.20 4.68 -29.94
C ASP A 121 9.00 5.65 -28.76
N GLY A 122 10.06 6.33 -28.33
CA GLY A 122 9.97 7.42 -27.35
C GLY A 122 10.03 7.07 -25.87
N LEU A 123 10.80 6.06 -25.44
CA LEU A 123 11.22 6.00 -24.02
C LEU A 123 11.89 7.34 -23.66
N GLY A 124 11.36 8.02 -22.63
CA GLY A 124 11.68 9.42 -22.36
C GLY A 124 13.14 9.67 -21.94
N ALA A 125 13.55 10.93 -22.03
CA ALA A 125 14.93 11.35 -21.78
C ALA A 125 15.42 11.09 -20.34
N LEU A 126 14.49 11.18 -19.39
CA LEU A 126 14.61 10.79 -17.98
C LEU A 126 13.53 9.76 -17.64
N PHE A 127 13.89 8.74 -16.86
CA PHE A 127 13.00 7.62 -16.53
C PHE A 127 13.50 6.88 -15.27
N ASN A 128 12.67 5.98 -14.73
CA ASN A 128 13.06 4.95 -13.77
C ASN A 128 13.20 3.57 -14.45
N VAL A 129 12.22 3.18 -15.28
CA VAL A 129 12.21 1.88 -15.98
C VAL A 129 11.72 1.95 -17.42
N ALA A 130 12.14 0.99 -18.25
CA ALA A 130 11.70 0.89 -19.64
C ALA A 130 10.43 0.04 -19.86
N ALA A 131 9.95 -0.70 -18.85
CA ALA A 131 8.73 -1.50 -18.90
C ALA A 131 8.03 -1.53 -17.54
N CYS A 132 6.69 -1.54 -17.53
CA CYS A 132 5.90 -1.63 -16.29
C CYS A 132 6.25 -2.90 -15.49
N GLN A 133 6.49 -4.02 -16.17
CA GLN A 133 6.88 -5.29 -15.55
C GLN A 133 8.34 -5.34 -15.03
N SER A 134 9.13 -4.26 -15.18
CA SER A 134 10.39 -4.11 -14.43
C SER A 134 10.09 -3.78 -12.96
N CYS A 135 9.21 -2.81 -12.73
CA CYS A 135 8.68 -2.50 -11.40
C CYS A 135 7.80 -3.62 -10.86
N HIS A 136 6.79 -4.02 -11.64
CA HIS A 136 5.79 -5.02 -11.25
C HIS A 136 6.24 -6.43 -11.62
N VAL A 137 7.24 -6.96 -10.91
CA VAL A 137 7.89 -8.25 -11.21
C VAL A 137 6.85 -9.39 -11.33
N LYS A 138 6.62 -9.85 -12.56
CA LYS A 138 5.54 -10.80 -12.93
C LYS A 138 4.17 -10.41 -12.36
N ASP A 139 3.82 -9.14 -12.49
CA ASP A 139 2.56 -8.54 -12.02
C ASP A 139 2.41 -8.55 -10.49
N GLY A 140 3.51 -8.88 -9.79
CA GLY A 140 3.64 -8.86 -8.35
C GLY A 140 4.13 -7.52 -7.80
N ARG A 141 4.48 -7.56 -6.51
CA ARG A 141 5.01 -6.40 -5.79
C ARG A 141 6.52 -6.36 -5.94
N GLY A 142 7.08 -5.15 -5.97
CA GLY A 142 8.51 -4.91 -6.07
C GLY A 142 9.27 -5.18 -4.78
N HIS A 143 10.55 -4.86 -4.82
CA HIS A 143 11.44 -4.89 -3.66
C HIS A 143 12.31 -3.64 -3.59
N ALA A 144 12.71 -3.28 -2.36
CA ALA A 144 13.77 -2.31 -2.17
C ALA A 144 15.13 -2.92 -2.56
N PRO A 145 16.16 -2.10 -2.86
CA PRO A 145 17.51 -2.61 -3.04
C PRO A 145 18.02 -3.28 -1.75
N MET A 146 18.84 -4.32 -1.86
CA MET A 146 19.38 -5.04 -0.70
C MET A 146 20.68 -4.40 -0.19
N THR A 147 21.44 -3.77 -1.07
CA THR A 147 22.67 -3.01 -0.76
C THR A 147 22.61 -1.58 -1.30
N ALA A 148 23.66 -0.80 -1.05
CA ALA A 148 23.82 0.56 -1.60
C ALA A 148 24.35 0.58 -3.05
N ASP A 149 24.79 -0.58 -3.58
CA ASP A 149 25.33 -0.74 -4.94
C ASP A 149 24.33 -1.42 -5.90
N ASP A 150 23.16 -1.83 -5.39
CA ASP A 150 22.08 -2.47 -6.14
C ASP A 150 21.21 -1.44 -6.90
N ASP A 151 20.74 -1.78 -8.11
CA ASP A 151 19.75 -0.98 -8.84
C ASP A 151 18.37 -0.94 -8.14
N ALA A 152 17.66 0.19 -8.32
CA ALA A 152 16.33 0.42 -7.73
C ALA A 152 15.15 0.05 -8.66
N ASP A 153 15.31 -0.98 -9.51
CA ASP A 153 14.39 -1.35 -10.61
C ASP A 153 12.90 -1.54 -10.25
N SER A 154 12.57 -1.69 -8.96
CA SER A 154 11.18 -1.76 -8.50
C SER A 154 10.87 -0.89 -7.27
N LEU A 155 11.69 0.13 -7.02
CA LEU A 155 11.50 1.18 -6.00
C LEU A 155 11.77 2.58 -6.58
N LEU A 156 10.75 3.44 -6.55
CA LEU A 156 10.85 4.86 -6.93
C LEU A 156 10.87 5.77 -5.69
N ILE A 157 11.30 7.02 -5.84
CA ILE A 157 11.20 8.06 -4.80
C ILE A 157 10.27 9.17 -5.27
N ARG A 158 9.10 9.34 -4.63
CA ARG A 158 8.26 10.53 -4.83
C ARG A 158 8.87 11.71 -4.06
N LEU A 159 8.82 12.89 -4.66
CA LEU A 159 9.39 14.13 -4.13
C LEU A 159 8.29 15.17 -3.91
N SER A 160 8.40 15.97 -2.86
CA SER A 160 7.55 17.16 -2.66
C SER A 160 8.26 18.23 -1.85
N MET A 161 7.88 19.48 -2.03
CA MET A 161 8.33 20.63 -1.24
C MET A 161 7.25 21.05 -0.25
N PRO A 162 7.62 21.65 0.91
CA PRO A 162 6.65 22.25 1.81
C PRO A 162 5.94 23.43 1.15
N ALA A 163 4.63 23.55 1.38
CA ALA A 163 3.84 24.69 0.89
C ALA A 163 4.18 25.96 1.66
N THR A 164 4.97 26.84 1.04
CA THR A 164 5.49 28.07 1.67
C THR A 164 4.51 29.25 1.54
N THR A 165 3.72 29.32 0.47
CA THR A 165 2.70 30.36 0.26
C THR A 165 1.30 29.92 0.67
N ASP A 166 0.42 30.86 0.99
CA ASP A 166 -0.99 30.57 1.28
C ASP A 166 -1.74 30.04 0.04
N GLU A 167 -1.34 30.47 -1.16
CA GLU A 167 -1.84 29.93 -2.42
C GLU A 167 -1.53 28.44 -2.56
N GLN A 168 -0.29 28.01 -2.29
CA GLN A 168 0.09 26.59 -2.31
C GLN A 168 -0.67 25.78 -1.26
N ARG A 169 -0.85 26.34 -0.05
CA ARG A 169 -1.64 25.70 1.01
C ARG A 169 -3.10 25.52 0.60
N GLN A 170 -3.73 26.56 0.04
CA GLN A 170 -5.12 26.51 -0.44
C GLN A 170 -5.27 25.51 -1.60
N GLN A 171 -4.36 25.54 -2.58
CA GLN A 171 -4.36 24.61 -3.73
C GLN A 171 -4.24 23.13 -3.31
N LEU A 172 -3.51 22.82 -2.22
CA LEU A 172 -3.46 21.48 -1.65
C LEU A 172 -4.74 21.09 -0.90
N GLN A 173 -5.30 22.01 -0.10
CA GLN A 173 -6.54 21.77 0.67
C GLN A 173 -7.76 21.58 -0.24
N ASP A 174 -7.85 22.34 -1.34
CA ASP A 174 -8.90 22.21 -2.36
C ASP A 174 -8.65 21.03 -3.33
N SER A 175 -7.53 20.31 -3.17
CA SER A 175 -7.10 19.19 -4.02
C SER A 175 -6.81 19.58 -5.48
N LEU A 176 -6.45 20.84 -5.74
CA LEU A 176 -6.19 21.39 -7.08
C LEU A 176 -4.81 21.02 -7.63
N ILE A 177 -3.82 20.78 -6.76
CA ILE A 177 -2.48 20.29 -7.12
C ILE A 177 -2.15 19.00 -6.36
N GLU A 178 -1.39 18.11 -7.00
CA GLU A 178 -0.94 16.86 -6.35
C GLU A 178 0.09 17.13 -5.25
N LYS A 179 1.03 18.06 -5.48
CA LYS A 179 2.04 18.51 -4.51
C LYS A 179 2.67 19.82 -4.97
N VAL A 180 3.44 20.49 -4.11
CA VAL A 180 4.43 21.46 -4.57
C VAL A 180 5.64 20.69 -5.09
N ALA A 181 5.95 20.80 -6.37
CA ALA A 181 7.08 20.14 -7.01
C ALA A 181 8.42 20.82 -6.66
N HIS A 182 9.52 20.05 -6.63
CA HIS A 182 10.87 20.61 -6.48
C HIS A 182 11.29 21.27 -7.81
N PRO A 183 11.77 22.53 -7.83
CA PRO A 183 11.95 23.31 -9.06
C PRO A 183 12.95 22.69 -10.06
N MET A 184 13.87 21.85 -9.60
CA MET A 184 14.88 21.17 -10.42
C MET A 184 14.66 19.64 -10.57
N TYR A 185 13.68 19.05 -9.85
CA TYR A 185 13.51 17.59 -9.69
C TYR A 185 12.04 17.12 -9.66
N GLY A 186 11.07 17.98 -9.98
CA GLY A 186 9.68 17.60 -10.17
C GLY A 186 9.00 16.98 -8.95
N GLY A 187 8.19 15.94 -9.19
CA GLY A 187 7.40 15.23 -8.18
C GLY A 187 7.75 13.75 -8.01
N GLN A 188 8.65 13.22 -8.83
CA GLN A 188 9.22 11.86 -8.77
C GLN A 188 10.64 11.89 -9.30
N LEU A 189 11.58 11.33 -8.52
CA LEU A 189 12.99 11.27 -8.85
C LEU A 189 13.27 10.30 -10.01
N GLN A 190 13.90 10.80 -11.07
CA GLN A 190 14.34 10.04 -12.23
C GLN A 190 15.78 9.56 -12.05
N ASP A 191 15.96 8.33 -11.55
CA ASP A 191 17.29 7.78 -11.25
C ASP A 191 18.06 7.33 -12.52
N ARG A 192 17.43 7.37 -13.70
CA ARG A 192 18.04 7.04 -14.99
C ARG A 192 17.79 8.13 -16.03
N GLY A 193 18.62 8.13 -17.07
CA GLY A 193 18.59 9.08 -18.18
C GLY A 193 19.33 8.51 -19.38
N ILE A 194 18.96 8.97 -20.58
CA ILE A 194 19.52 8.48 -21.85
C ILE A 194 20.94 9.01 -22.11
N GLN A 195 21.61 8.53 -23.17
CA GLN A 195 22.96 8.99 -23.50
C GLN A 195 22.99 10.52 -23.76
N GLY A 196 23.71 11.25 -22.90
CA GLY A 196 23.82 12.71 -22.97
C GLY A 196 22.91 13.46 -21.99
N VAL A 197 21.95 12.77 -21.36
CA VAL A 197 21.03 13.34 -20.37
C VAL A 197 21.41 12.83 -18.97
N PRO A 198 21.93 13.70 -18.07
CA PRO A 198 22.24 13.29 -16.70
C PRO A 198 20.96 12.86 -15.98
N ALA A 199 20.97 11.68 -15.36
CA ALA A 199 19.93 11.29 -14.42
C ALA A 199 19.88 12.28 -13.24
N GLU A 200 18.71 12.41 -12.60
CA GLU A 200 18.54 13.36 -11.50
C GLU A 200 19.38 13.00 -10.28
N ALA A 201 19.53 11.70 -10.00
CA ALA A 201 20.39 11.15 -8.95
C ALA A 201 20.71 9.65 -9.17
N ARG A 202 21.27 9.01 -8.14
CA ARG A 202 21.18 7.58 -7.88
C ARG A 202 20.67 7.32 -6.46
N ILE A 203 19.67 6.45 -6.36
CA ILE A 203 19.10 5.97 -5.09
C ILE A 203 20.08 4.96 -4.48
N ALA A 204 20.41 5.13 -3.20
CA ALA A 204 21.17 4.16 -2.42
C ALA A 204 20.49 3.94 -1.05
N VAL A 205 20.42 2.70 -0.56
CA VAL A 205 19.82 2.38 0.74
C VAL A 205 20.85 1.72 1.66
N GLN A 206 20.86 2.12 2.92
CA GLN A 206 21.49 1.36 4.01
C GLN A 206 20.42 0.77 4.92
N TRP A 207 20.68 -0.42 5.46
CA TRP A 207 19.78 -1.12 6.36
C TRP A 207 20.39 -1.19 7.76
N THR A 208 19.61 -0.84 8.78
CA THR A 208 19.98 -1.00 10.21
C THR A 208 19.03 -1.99 10.87
N ASP A 209 19.58 -3.01 11.54
CA ASP A 209 18.79 -3.97 12.30
C ASP A 209 18.12 -3.32 13.53
N LYS A 210 16.83 -3.59 13.70
CA LYS A 210 15.97 -3.10 14.78
C LYS A 210 15.28 -4.30 15.44
N PRO A 211 15.92 -4.93 16.46
CA PRO A 211 15.35 -6.08 17.14
C PRO A 211 14.10 -5.70 17.94
N VAL A 212 13.07 -6.55 17.87
CA VAL A 212 11.80 -6.40 18.58
C VAL A 212 11.47 -7.71 19.30
N THR A 213 11.17 -7.63 20.59
CA THR A 213 11.00 -8.79 21.48
C THR A 213 9.52 -9.01 21.82
N PHE A 214 9.03 -10.24 21.61
CA PHE A 214 7.71 -10.69 22.04
C PHE A 214 7.70 -11.04 23.53
N ALA A 215 6.51 -11.09 24.13
CA ALA A 215 6.31 -11.40 25.54
C ALA A 215 6.81 -12.81 25.97
N ASP A 216 6.95 -13.76 25.04
CA ASP A 216 7.56 -15.08 25.29
C ASP A 216 9.09 -15.11 25.11
N GLY A 217 9.73 -13.94 24.92
CA GLY A 217 11.18 -13.79 24.77
C GLY A 217 11.71 -14.07 23.35
N TYR A 218 10.85 -14.39 22.38
CA TYR A 218 11.26 -14.48 20.98
C TYR A 218 11.60 -13.10 20.42
N VAL A 219 12.69 -13.01 19.65
CA VAL A 219 13.13 -11.77 18.99
C VAL A 219 12.94 -11.90 17.48
N GLU A 220 12.22 -10.94 16.90
CA GLU A 220 12.14 -10.72 15.45
C GLU A 220 13.00 -9.50 15.11
N THR A 221 13.91 -9.62 14.14
CA THR A 221 14.83 -8.53 13.79
C THR A 221 14.32 -7.78 12.57
N LEU A 222 13.67 -6.64 12.78
CA LEU A 222 13.25 -5.77 11.68
C LEU A 222 14.47 -5.10 11.03
N ARG A 223 14.35 -4.62 9.78
CA ARG A 223 15.34 -3.70 9.18
C ARG A 223 14.74 -2.31 8.95
N ALA A 224 15.44 -1.27 9.38
CA ALA A 224 15.11 0.14 9.14
C ALA A 224 15.95 0.68 7.98
N PRO A 225 15.35 1.33 6.96
CA PRO A 225 16.10 1.92 5.87
C PRO A 225 16.62 3.33 6.18
N THR A 226 17.75 3.67 5.59
CA THR A 226 18.22 5.04 5.35
C THR A 226 18.42 5.19 3.85
N PHE A 227 17.53 5.93 3.18
CA PHE A 227 17.63 6.25 1.76
C PHE A 227 18.50 7.50 1.56
N ASN A 228 19.42 7.43 0.60
CA ASN A 228 20.33 8.52 0.24
C ASN A 228 20.19 8.79 -1.26
N LEU A 229 20.06 10.06 -1.64
CA LEU A 229 20.12 10.47 -3.05
C LEU A 229 21.54 10.96 -3.35
N THR A 230 22.23 10.25 -4.22
CA THR A 230 23.65 10.49 -4.53
C THR A 230 23.83 10.99 -5.95
N LYS A 231 24.98 11.64 -6.25
CA LYS A 231 25.32 12.15 -7.59
C LYS A 231 24.22 13.02 -8.22
N PRO A 232 23.75 14.09 -7.55
CA PRO A 232 22.69 14.94 -8.09
C PRO A 232 23.06 15.55 -9.46
N GLY A 233 22.19 15.39 -10.45
CA GLY A 233 22.45 15.79 -11.84
C GLY A 233 22.23 17.29 -12.15
N TYR A 234 21.39 17.98 -11.38
CA TYR A 234 20.87 19.32 -11.75
C TYR A 234 21.07 20.43 -10.69
N GLY A 235 21.54 20.09 -9.48
CA GLY A 235 21.82 21.06 -8.42
C GLY A 235 21.93 20.39 -7.05
N ALA A 236 22.18 21.15 -5.98
CA ALA A 236 21.96 20.61 -4.64
C ALA A 236 20.46 20.37 -4.41
N PHE A 237 20.12 19.39 -3.57
CA PHE A 237 18.75 19.24 -3.06
C PHE A 237 18.49 20.26 -1.94
N ASP A 238 17.25 20.73 -1.82
CA ASP A 238 16.82 21.49 -0.64
C ASP A 238 16.66 20.56 0.58
N ASP A 239 17.24 20.94 1.73
CA ASP A 239 17.23 20.17 2.99
C ASP A 239 15.83 19.79 3.51
N ASP A 240 14.83 20.58 3.12
CA ASP A 240 13.43 20.44 3.52
C ASP A 240 12.58 19.74 2.44
N MET A 241 13.17 19.30 1.32
CA MET A 241 12.48 18.46 0.32
C MET A 241 12.09 17.11 0.94
N MET A 242 10.81 16.77 0.91
CA MET A 242 10.29 15.47 1.35
C MET A 242 10.59 14.37 0.33
N VAL A 243 11.07 13.23 0.82
CA VAL A 243 11.32 11.99 0.07
C VAL A 243 10.38 10.89 0.56
N SER A 244 9.72 10.24 -0.40
CA SER A 244 8.69 9.20 -0.18
C SER A 244 9.04 7.93 -0.99
N PRO A 245 9.78 6.97 -0.41
CA PRO A 245 10.25 5.75 -1.09
C PRO A 245 9.12 4.74 -1.30
N ARG A 246 8.98 4.18 -2.50
CA ARG A 246 7.81 3.36 -2.88
C ARG A 246 8.19 2.18 -3.77
N VAL A 247 8.04 0.96 -3.26
CA VAL A 247 8.11 -0.27 -4.06
C VAL A 247 6.83 -0.48 -4.86
N ALA A 248 6.91 -1.17 -6.00
CA ALA A 248 5.75 -1.50 -6.81
C ALA A 248 4.69 -2.33 -6.03
N LEU A 249 3.41 -2.04 -6.25
CA LEU A 249 2.28 -2.80 -5.70
C LEU A 249 1.94 -4.02 -6.61
N PRO A 250 1.35 -5.11 -6.08
CA PRO A 250 0.86 -6.19 -6.93
C PRO A 250 -0.36 -5.74 -7.75
N MET A 251 -0.46 -6.22 -8.99
CA MET A 251 -1.44 -5.76 -9.99
C MET A 251 -2.73 -6.59 -10.03
N ILE A 252 -2.86 -7.61 -9.19
CA ILE A 252 -4.03 -8.50 -9.16
C ILE A 252 -5.29 -7.82 -8.61
N GLY A 253 -6.43 -8.08 -9.27
CA GLY A 253 -7.76 -7.69 -8.80
C GLY A 253 -8.05 -6.19 -8.80
N LEU A 254 -7.17 -5.33 -9.33
CA LEU A 254 -7.35 -3.88 -9.25
C LEU A 254 -8.68 -3.40 -9.89
N GLY A 255 -9.15 -4.07 -10.94
CA GLY A 255 -10.46 -3.82 -11.54
C GLY A 255 -11.65 -4.08 -10.61
N LEU A 256 -11.53 -5.03 -9.67
CA LEU A 256 -12.55 -5.28 -8.65
C LEU A 256 -12.54 -4.18 -7.57
N LEU A 257 -11.38 -3.60 -7.27
CA LEU A 257 -11.25 -2.46 -6.34
C LEU A 257 -11.77 -1.16 -6.96
N GLU A 258 -11.63 -1.01 -8.29
CA GLU A 258 -12.23 0.10 -9.05
C GLU A 258 -13.76 0.10 -8.94
N GLN A 259 -14.38 -1.09 -8.88
CA GLN A 259 -15.83 -1.30 -8.79
C GLN A 259 -16.42 -1.23 -7.36
N ILE A 260 -15.59 -1.12 -6.30
CA ILE A 260 -16.13 -0.84 -4.94
C ILE A 260 -16.80 0.54 -4.98
N SER A 261 -18.07 0.66 -4.56
CA SER A 261 -18.78 1.94 -4.71
C SER A 261 -18.12 3.04 -3.87
N GLU A 262 -18.14 4.29 -4.34
CA GLU A 262 -17.62 5.39 -3.52
C GLU A 262 -18.36 5.50 -2.18
N ASP A 263 -19.64 5.13 -2.13
CA ASP A 263 -20.44 5.23 -0.90
C ASP A 263 -20.09 4.13 0.10
N ASP A 264 -19.60 2.97 -0.36
CA ASP A 264 -19.07 1.92 0.52
C ASP A 264 -17.68 2.27 1.05
N ILE A 265 -16.87 3.01 0.28
CA ILE A 265 -15.66 3.64 0.81
C ILE A 265 -16.05 4.73 1.83
N LYS A 266 -17.03 5.59 1.52
CA LYS A 266 -17.46 6.69 2.40
C LYS A 266 -18.01 6.26 3.77
N LYS A 267 -18.68 5.11 3.85
CA LYS A 267 -19.20 4.53 5.12
C LYS A 267 -18.11 4.03 6.08
N GLN A 268 -16.87 3.92 5.63
CA GLN A 268 -15.76 3.39 6.45
C GLN A 268 -14.94 4.48 7.13
N ALA A 269 -14.94 5.69 6.58
CA ALA A 269 -14.14 6.78 7.12
C ALA A 269 -14.73 7.32 8.43
N ASN A 270 -13.86 7.82 9.30
CA ASN A 270 -14.25 8.35 10.59
C ASN A 270 -13.49 9.64 10.94
N ASP A 271 -14.12 10.79 10.69
CA ASP A 271 -13.61 12.12 11.03
C ASP A 271 -13.73 12.45 12.55
N SER A 272 -14.08 11.49 13.42
CA SER A 272 -14.16 11.72 14.87
C SER A 272 -12.81 11.60 15.57
N ASN A 273 -12.38 12.70 16.18
CA ASN A 273 -11.14 12.80 16.98
C ASN A 273 -11.13 11.91 18.25
N ASP A 274 -12.27 11.30 18.60
CA ASP A 274 -12.43 10.38 19.73
C ASP A 274 -12.19 8.90 19.33
N SER A 275 -11.89 8.63 18.05
CA SER A 275 -11.58 7.28 17.55
C SER A 275 -10.07 7.05 17.43
N ASP A 276 -9.61 5.85 17.81
CA ASP A 276 -8.19 5.46 17.66
C ASP A 276 -7.77 5.20 16.20
N ILE A 277 -8.76 5.05 15.31
CA ILE A 277 -8.61 4.70 13.90
C ILE A 277 -9.58 5.60 13.12
N SER A 278 -9.04 6.56 12.40
CA SER A 278 -9.73 7.71 11.82
C SER A 278 -9.55 7.75 10.30
N GLY A 279 -9.68 6.57 9.67
CA GLY A 279 -9.35 6.38 8.25
C GLY A 279 -10.03 7.40 7.35
N LYS A 280 -9.28 8.01 6.42
CA LYS A 280 -9.77 9.13 5.60
C LYS A 280 -9.58 8.91 4.10
N PHE A 281 -10.34 9.65 3.29
CA PHE A 281 -10.14 9.66 1.83
C PHE A 281 -8.95 10.53 1.45
N ASN A 282 -8.28 10.17 0.35
CA ASN A 282 -7.65 11.20 -0.46
C ASN A 282 -8.68 11.74 -1.48
N TRP A 283 -8.86 13.06 -1.52
CA TRP A 283 -9.58 13.72 -2.60
C TRP A 283 -8.55 14.26 -3.58
N VAL A 284 -8.73 13.95 -4.86
CA VAL A 284 -7.71 14.16 -5.89
C VAL A 284 -8.32 14.83 -7.12
N MET A 285 -7.54 15.61 -7.87
CA MET A 285 -7.95 16.10 -9.18
C MET A 285 -7.80 15.00 -10.22
N ASP A 286 -8.91 14.52 -10.79
CA ASP A 286 -8.90 13.53 -11.86
C ASP A 286 -8.37 14.17 -13.17
N PRO A 287 -7.19 13.74 -13.69
CA PRO A 287 -6.56 14.42 -14.82
C PRO A 287 -7.27 14.18 -16.16
N GLN A 288 -8.17 13.19 -16.24
CA GLN A 288 -8.97 12.93 -17.45
C GLN A 288 -10.18 13.86 -17.54
N THR A 289 -10.78 14.22 -16.40
CA THR A 289 -12.07 14.93 -16.35
C THR A 289 -12.00 16.34 -15.78
N GLY A 290 -10.87 16.75 -15.19
CA GLY A 290 -10.68 18.07 -14.57
C GLY A 290 -11.59 18.29 -13.36
N LYS A 291 -11.88 17.23 -12.60
CA LYS A 291 -12.81 17.24 -11.47
C LYS A 291 -12.22 16.56 -10.24
N ARG A 292 -12.56 17.09 -9.06
CA ARG A 292 -12.23 16.49 -7.77
C ARG A 292 -13.02 15.19 -7.59
N ALA A 293 -12.34 14.07 -7.35
CA ALA A 293 -12.93 12.74 -7.19
C ALA A 293 -12.22 11.96 -6.07
N LEU A 294 -12.81 10.81 -5.68
CA LEU A 294 -12.25 9.96 -4.63
C LEU A 294 -11.04 9.17 -5.16
N GLY A 295 -9.91 9.30 -4.46
CA GLY A 295 -8.67 8.60 -4.76
C GLY A 295 -8.68 7.12 -4.33
N ARG A 296 -8.06 6.23 -5.11
CA ARG A 296 -8.14 4.77 -4.96
C ARG A 296 -6.83 4.02 -5.12
N PHE A 297 -5.97 4.47 -6.04
CA PHE A 297 -4.77 3.74 -6.48
C PHE A 297 -3.48 4.46 -6.07
N GLY A 298 -2.36 3.73 -6.13
CA GLY A 298 -1.08 4.14 -5.55
C GLY A 298 -1.01 3.90 -4.03
N TRP A 299 0.07 4.40 -3.41
CA TRP A 299 0.38 4.21 -1.99
C TRP A 299 -0.29 5.23 -1.05
N LYS A 300 -0.63 6.42 -1.55
CA LYS A 300 -1.42 7.44 -0.82
C LYS A 300 -2.73 7.79 -1.52
N ALA A 301 -3.29 6.82 -2.26
CA ALA A 301 -4.54 6.95 -2.99
C ALA A 301 -4.58 8.07 -4.07
N GLY A 302 -3.43 8.61 -4.51
CA GLY A 302 -3.35 9.76 -5.42
C GLY A 302 -3.99 9.60 -6.81
N GLN A 303 -4.45 8.41 -7.21
CA GLN A 303 -5.03 8.14 -8.54
C GLN A 303 -6.46 7.59 -8.46
N THR A 304 -7.33 8.04 -9.36
CA THR A 304 -8.78 7.78 -9.35
C THR A 304 -9.20 6.45 -9.98
N LYS A 305 -8.52 6.05 -11.06
CA LYS A 305 -8.90 4.96 -11.95
C LYS A 305 -7.66 4.24 -12.46
N LEU A 306 -7.83 3.06 -13.05
CA LEU A 306 -6.74 2.35 -13.72
C LEU A 306 -6.19 3.13 -14.92
N ILE A 307 -7.05 3.79 -15.70
CA ILE A 307 -6.60 4.56 -16.86
C ILE A 307 -5.73 5.78 -16.46
N THR A 308 -6.05 6.46 -15.36
CA THR A 308 -5.30 7.62 -14.86
C THR A 308 -4.01 7.19 -14.13
N GLN A 309 -4.06 6.08 -13.39
CA GLN A 309 -2.89 5.43 -12.80
C GLN A 309 -1.89 4.96 -13.87
N ASN A 310 -2.36 4.28 -14.93
CA ASN A 310 -1.50 3.74 -15.98
C ASN A 310 -0.87 4.85 -16.83
N GLN A 311 -1.63 5.88 -17.23
CA GLN A 311 -1.07 7.02 -17.98
C GLN A 311 -0.15 7.91 -17.12
N SER A 312 -0.34 7.96 -15.80
CA SER A 312 0.63 8.59 -14.90
C SER A 312 1.92 7.77 -14.75
N ALA A 313 1.83 6.43 -14.67
CA ALA A 313 3.01 5.56 -14.62
C ALA A 313 3.83 5.63 -15.92
N PHE A 314 3.19 5.64 -17.09
CA PHE A 314 3.88 5.87 -18.37
C PHE A 314 4.67 7.19 -18.38
N ASN A 315 4.11 8.25 -17.80
CA ASN A 315 4.72 9.58 -17.80
C ASN A 315 5.80 9.76 -16.73
N GLU A 316 5.55 9.30 -15.51
CA GLU A 316 6.44 9.54 -14.36
C GLU A 316 7.50 8.45 -14.19
N ASP A 317 7.24 7.19 -14.56
CA ASP A 317 8.18 6.08 -14.39
C ASP A 317 9.01 5.82 -15.67
N MET A 318 8.51 6.28 -16.83
CA MET A 318 9.02 5.93 -18.17
C MET A 318 9.19 7.13 -19.12
N GLY A 319 8.80 8.34 -18.70
CA GLY A 319 8.96 9.59 -19.46
C GLY A 319 8.08 9.74 -20.71
N LEU A 320 7.07 8.88 -20.92
CA LEU A 320 6.22 8.87 -22.11
C LEU A 320 5.07 9.88 -22.02
N THR A 321 4.67 10.51 -23.13
CA THR A 321 3.47 11.34 -23.18
C THR A 321 2.21 10.54 -23.56
N SER A 322 1.05 11.07 -23.19
CA SER A 322 -0.27 10.47 -23.45
C SER A 322 -1.36 11.55 -23.46
N ASN A 323 -2.58 11.23 -23.93
CA ASN A 323 -3.67 12.22 -23.96
C ASN A 323 -4.11 12.71 -22.56
N ILE A 324 -3.85 11.95 -21.48
CA ILE A 324 -4.09 12.40 -20.08
C ILE A 324 -2.84 13.10 -19.48
N ARG A 325 -1.64 12.73 -19.93
CA ARG A 325 -0.36 13.33 -19.51
C ARG A 325 0.44 13.79 -20.75
N PRO A 326 0.09 14.93 -21.37
CA PRO A 326 0.63 15.33 -22.69
C PRO A 326 1.97 16.08 -22.63
N ASN A 327 2.60 16.20 -21.46
CA ASN A 327 3.91 16.83 -21.28
C ASN A 327 4.86 15.81 -20.64
N GLU A 328 6.15 15.85 -20.99
CA GLU A 328 7.19 15.07 -20.30
C GLU A 328 7.36 15.52 -18.83
N SER A 329 8.03 14.68 -18.04
CA SER A 329 8.43 14.99 -16.65
C SER A 329 9.61 15.97 -16.54
N CYS A 330 10.26 16.33 -17.65
CA CYS A 330 11.43 17.21 -17.71
C CYS A 330 11.17 18.59 -17.06
N MET A 331 11.96 18.96 -16.05
CA MET A 331 11.87 20.28 -15.42
C MET A 331 12.56 21.40 -16.23
N PRO A 332 12.17 22.68 -16.12
CA PRO A 332 12.72 23.78 -16.93
C PRO A 332 14.25 23.97 -16.88
N THR A 333 14.92 23.51 -15.82
CA THR A 333 16.39 23.53 -15.68
C THR A 333 17.08 22.38 -16.40
N GLN A 334 16.36 21.33 -16.76
CA GLN A 334 16.87 20.07 -17.31
C GLN A 334 16.98 20.17 -18.84
N THR A 335 17.78 21.13 -19.31
CA THR A 335 17.84 21.47 -20.75
C THR A 335 18.28 20.31 -21.64
N ALA A 336 19.04 19.34 -21.13
CA ALA A 336 19.38 18.12 -21.87
C ALA A 336 18.17 17.18 -22.06
N CYS A 337 17.24 17.14 -21.10
CA CYS A 337 15.97 16.41 -21.19
C CYS A 337 15.07 17.07 -22.25
N LEU A 338 14.83 18.38 -22.09
CA LEU A 338 14.00 19.23 -22.98
C LEU A 338 14.52 19.43 -24.41
N ASN A 339 15.68 18.88 -24.76
CA ASN A 339 16.24 18.89 -26.13
C ASN A 339 16.60 17.48 -26.63
N ALA A 340 16.11 16.43 -25.95
CA ALA A 340 16.18 15.06 -26.44
C ALA A 340 15.23 14.86 -27.63
N ALA A 341 15.37 13.73 -28.34
CA ALA A 341 14.38 13.32 -29.32
C ALA A 341 13.22 12.59 -28.61
N THR A 342 11.99 12.98 -28.92
CA THR A 342 10.74 12.34 -28.46
C THR A 342 10.23 11.32 -29.49
N GLY A 343 9.27 10.47 -29.11
CA GLY A 343 8.60 9.54 -30.04
C GLY A 343 7.40 10.18 -30.76
N ALA A 344 6.82 11.22 -30.15
CA ALA A 344 5.71 12.04 -30.61
C ALA A 344 5.98 12.81 -31.92
N ASP A 345 4.90 13.21 -32.60
CA ASP A 345 4.97 13.95 -33.86
C ASP A 345 5.12 15.47 -33.68
N GLU A 346 6.29 15.92 -33.24
CA GLU A 346 6.65 17.35 -33.20
C GLU A 346 6.69 18.01 -34.60
N GLN A 347 6.72 17.21 -35.67
CA GLN A 347 7.08 17.66 -37.02
C GLN A 347 5.91 17.63 -38.02
N GLY A 348 4.76 17.08 -37.63
CA GLY A 348 3.61 16.88 -38.51
C GLY A 348 3.86 15.85 -39.61
N ASN A 349 4.72 14.84 -39.35
CA ASN A 349 5.09 13.80 -40.30
C ASN A 349 4.05 12.67 -40.46
N GLY A 350 3.01 12.64 -39.61
CA GLY A 350 1.93 11.65 -39.64
C GLY A 350 1.98 10.61 -38.51
N LYS A 351 2.87 10.79 -37.53
CA LYS A 351 2.88 10.03 -36.28
C LYS A 351 1.79 10.52 -35.32
N SER A 352 1.66 9.86 -34.16
CA SER A 352 0.81 10.32 -33.06
C SER A 352 1.43 11.55 -32.36
N PRO A 353 0.65 12.55 -31.93
CA PRO A 353 1.17 13.69 -31.16
C PRO A 353 1.57 13.33 -29.72
N VAL A 354 1.40 12.07 -29.31
CA VAL A 354 1.83 11.48 -28.03
C VAL A 354 2.28 10.04 -28.24
N GLU A 355 3.26 9.53 -27.48
CA GLU A 355 3.75 8.15 -27.63
C GLU A 355 2.68 7.11 -27.26
N VAL A 356 2.00 7.30 -26.13
CA VAL A 356 0.97 6.37 -25.65
C VAL A 356 -0.40 6.80 -26.19
N THR A 357 -0.75 6.21 -27.34
CA THR A 357 -2.06 6.42 -27.96
C THR A 357 -3.20 5.90 -27.09
N ASP A 358 -4.40 6.43 -27.32
CA ASP A 358 -5.66 5.96 -26.73
C ASP A 358 -5.89 4.45 -26.84
N GLU A 359 -5.42 3.82 -27.92
CA GLU A 359 -5.54 2.38 -28.16
C GLU A 359 -4.56 1.58 -27.28
N VAL A 360 -3.29 2.00 -27.23
CA VAL A 360 -2.28 1.40 -26.33
C VAL A 360 -2.72 1.54 -24.86
N ALA A 361 -3.18 2.72 -24.47
CA ALA A 361 -3.68 2.98 -23.13
C ALA A 361 -4.86 2.07 -22.75
N LYS A 362 -5.83 1.88 -23.65
CA LYS A 362 -6.98 0.98 -23.46
C LYS A 362 -6.58 -0.49 -23.39
N PHE A 363 -5.60 -0.94 -24.19
CA PHE A 363 -5.10 -2.32 -24.06
C PHE A 363 -4.43 -2.57 -22.70
N VAL A 364 -3.63 -1.62 -22.22
CA VAL A 364 -2.92 -1.73 -20.92
C VAL A 364 -3.90 -1.62 -19.75
N GLU A 365 -4.86 -0.69 -19.81
CA GLU A 365 -6.02 -0.62 -18.90
C GLU A 365 -6.76 -1.96 -18.84
N PHE A 366 -7.17 -2.50 -20.00
CA PHE A 366 -7.90 -3.77 -20.10
C PHE A 366 -7.13 -4.94 -19.49
N TYR A 367 -5.81 -4.97 -19.66
CA TYR A 367 -4.93 -5.95 -19.02
C TYR A 367 -4.91 -5.79 -17.49
N THR A 368 -4.59 -4.59 -16.98
CA THR A 368 -4.52 -4.31 -15.54
C THR A 368 -5.85 -4.49 -14.80
N ARG A 369 -6.98 -4.25 -15.47
CA ARG A 369 -8.34 -4.50 -14.94
C ARG A 369 -8.66 -5.98 -14.78
N ASN A 370 -8.03 -6.84 -15.59
CA ASN A 370 -8.36 -8.27 -15.72
C ASN A 370 -7.25 -9.23 -15.25
N LEU A 371 -6.33 -8.79 -14.40
CA LEU A 371 -5.40 -9.68 -13.70
C LEU A 371 -6.12 -10.39 -12.54
N ALA A 372 -6.20 -11.71 -12.62
CA ALA A 372 -7.00 -12.53 -11.71
C ALA A 372 -6.43 -12.56 -10.28
N VAL A 373 -7.33 -12.56 -9.29
CA VAL A 373 -6.96 -12.81 -7.89
C VAL A 373 -6.79 -14.33 -7.67
N PRO A 374 -5.66 -14.80 -7.11
CA PRO A 374 -5.52 -16.19 -6.71
C PRO A 374 -6.56 -16.60 -5.67
N HIS A 375 -7.03 -17.84 -5.72
CA HIS A 375 -7.89 -18.39 -4.68
C HIS A 375 -7.13 -18.54 -3.36
N ARG A 376 -7.81 -18.22 -2.25
CA ARG A 376 -7.27 -18.37 -0.89
C ARG A 376 -6.98 -19.84 -0.63
N ARG A 377 -5.76 -20.14 -0.17
CA ARG A 377 -5.27 -21.50 0.04
C ARG A 377 -5.60 -21.97 1.45
N ASN A 378 -5.94 -23.25 1.61
CA ASN A 378 -6.16 -23.89 2.92
C ASN A 378 -7.17 -23.14 3.81
N ALA A 379 -8.22 -22.53 3.24
CA ALA A 379 -9.10 -21.61 3.96
C ALA A 379 -9.88 -22.26 5.11
N ASP A 380 -10.10 -23.58 5.03
CA ASP A 380 -10.75 -24.43 6.03
C ASP A 380 -9.78 -25.10 7.04
N ASP A 381 -8.46 -24.90 6.88
CA ASP A 381 -7.46 -25.46 7.80
C ASP A 381 -7.57 -24.86 9.21
N LYS A 382 -7.34 -25.69 10.23
CA LYS A 382 -7.53 -25.31 11.63
C LYS A 382 -6.52 -24.26 12.11
N LEU A 383 -5.28 -24.30 11.63
CA LEU A 383 -4.25 -23.31 11.97
C LEU A 383 -4.57 -21.97 11.28
N VAL A 384 -5.00 -22.03 10.02
CA VAL A 384 -5.47 -20.89 9.24
C VAL A 384 -6.70 -20.22 9.86
N LEU A 385 -7.67 -20.99 10.33
CA LEU A 385 -8.87 -20.46 10.99
C LEU A 385 -8.60 -19.93 12.40
N ALA A 386 -7.68 -20.53 13.16
CA ALA A 386 -7.21 -19.96 14.42
C ALA A 386 -6.49 -18.62 14.19
N GLY A 387 -5.66 -18.54 13.15
CA GLY A 387 -5.02 -17.30 12.70
C GLY A 387 -6.01 -16.23 12.28
N LYS A 388 -7.06 -16.62 11.54
CA LYS A 388 -8.17 -15.75 11.16
C LYS A 388 -8.85 -15.20 12.41
N LYS A 389 -9.20 -16.04 13.38
CA LYS A 389 -9.79 -15.57 14.64
C LYS A 389 -8.89 -14.54 15.32
N ARG A 390 -7.58 -14.76 15.42
CA ARG A 390 -6.64 -13.79 16.02
C ARG A 390 -6.60 -12.45 15.29
N PHE A 391 -6.58 -12.46 13.96
CA PHE A 391 -6.64 -11.23 13.15
C PHE A 391 -7.87 -10.39 13.50
N TYR A 392 -9.02 -11.05 13.71
CA TYR A 392 -10.27 -10.40 14.12
C TYR A 392 -10.30 -9.98 15.60
N ASP A 393 -9.80 -10.83 16.51
CA ASP A 393 -9.71 -10.54 17.94
C ASP A 393 -8.86 -9.29 18.20
N MET A 394 -7.71 -9.18 17.51
CA MET A 394 -6.80 -8.05 17.64
C MET A 394 -7.32 -6.76 16.98
N GLY A 395 -8.34 -6.84 16.12
CA GLY A 395 -8.95 -5.69 15.46
C GLY A 395 -8.30 -5.26 14.14
N CYS A 396 -7.51 -6.11 13.48
CA CYS A 396 -6.81 -5.77 12.22
C CYS A 396 -7.77 -5.46 11.04
N GLN A 397 -8.99 -6.01 11.09
CA GLN A 397 -10.08 -5.82 10.14
C GLN A 397 -10.71 -4.42 10.17
N SER A 398 -10.27 -3.51 11.05
CA SER A 398 -10.70 -2.10 11.07
C SER A 398 -10.35 -1.36 9.79
N CYS A 399 -9.12 -1.51 9.33
CA CYS A 399 -8.59 -0.95 8.09
C CYS A 399 -8.66 -2.01 6.98
N HIS A 400 -8.34 -3.27 7.32
CA HIS A 400 -8.40 -4.39 6.38
C HIS A 400 -9.82 -4.96 6.24
N THR A 401 -10.78 -4.12 5.84
CA THR A 401 -12.19 -4.48 5.68
C THR A 401 -12.35 -5.73 4.79
N PRO A 402 -12.97 -6.80 5.31
CA PRO A 402 -12.73 -8.14 4.78
C PRO A 402 -13.52 -8.48 3.51
N ARG A 403 -14.71 -7.89 3.27
CA ARG A 403 -15.68 -8.34 2.27
C ARG A 403 -16.47 -7.18 1.66
N TYR A 404 -16.72 -7.22 0.35
CA TYR A 404 -17.71 -6.37 -0.32
C TYR A 404 -18.64 -7.19 -1.22
N GLN A 405 -19.85 -6.67 -1.41
CA GLN A 405 -20.72 -7.01 -2.54
C GLN A 405 -20.56 -5.92 -3.60
N LEU A 406 -19.92 -6.22 -4.73
CA LEU A 406 -19.79 -5.27 -5.83
C LEU A 406 -21.15 -5.02 -6.50
N PRO A 407 -21.40 -3.80 -7.01
CA PRO A 407 -22.59 -3.49 -7.80
C PRO A 407 -22.58 -4.24 -9.14
N LYS A 408 -23.75 -4.25 -9.80
CA LYS A 408 -23.83 -4.47 -11.25
C LYS A 408 -23.95 -3.10 -11.89
N THR A 409 -23.05 -2.78 -12.83
CA THR A 409 -23.01 -1.51 -13.54
C THR A 409 -23.33 -1.72 -15.02
N ASP A 410 -23.86 -0.68 -15.68
CA ASP A 410 -24.17 -0.72 -17.12
C ASP A 410 -22.94 -0.37 -17.99
N ASP A 411 -21.74 -0.77 -17.55
CA ASP A 411 -20.46 -0.57 -18.24
C ASP A 411 -19.95 -1.87 -18.92
N ASP A 412 -18.77 -1.85 -19.55
CA ASP A 412 -18.20 -3.01 -20.24
C ASP A 412 -17.20 -3.83 -19.37
N HIS A 413 -17.16 -3.60 -18.05
CA HIS A 413 -16.34 -4.32 -17.07
C HIS A 413 -16.98 -5.65 -16.62
N LEU A 414 -17.43 -6.43 -17.59
CA LEU A 414 -18.25 -7.64 -17.43
C LEU A 414 -17.65 -8.66 -16.46
N GLU A 415 -16.32 -8.77 -16.40
CA GLU A 415 -15.61 -9.70 -15.52
C GLU A 415 -15.63 -9.30 -14.04
N GLN A 416 -15.95 -8.03 -13.72
CA GLN A 416 -15.94 -7.46 -12.37
C GLN A 416 -17.35 -7.24 -11.79
N HIS A 417 -18.41 -7.33 -12.60
CA HIS A 417 -19.79 -7.04 -12.17
C HIS A 417 -20.33 -8.00 -11.12
N GLY A 418 -21.02 -7.46 -10.11
CA GLY A 418 -21.87 -8.21 -9.17
C GLY A 418 -21.15 -9.20 -8.26
N GLN A 419 -19.82 -9.18 -8.24
CA GLN A 419 -19.01 -10.15 -7.51
C GLN A 419 -19.12 -9.96 -6.00
N VAL A 420 -19.13 -11.06 -5.26
CA VAL A 420 -18.70 -11.06 -3.87
C VAL A 420 -17.17 -11.13 -3.89
N ILE A 421 -16.52 -10.20 -3.18
CA ILE A 421 -15.05 -10.16 -3.08
C ILE A 421 -14.59 -10.09 -1.63
N TYR A 422 -13.38 -10.59 -1.36
CA TYR A 422 -12.75 -10.58 -0.03
C TYR A 422 -11.33 -9.95 -0.10
N PRO A 423 -11.21 -8.62 -0.26
CA PRO A 423 -9.93 -7.97 -0.55
C PRO A 423 -9.11 -7.61 0.70
N TYR A 424 -9.72 -7.54 1.88
CA TYR A 424 -9.06 -7.11 3.14
C TYR A 424 -8.42 -5.72 3.03
N THR A 425 -9.22 -4.71 2.67
CA THR A 425 -8.86 -3.29 2.58
C THR A 425 -10.12 -2.44 2.54
N ASP A 426 -10.08 -1.28 3.18
CA ASP A 426 -11.09 -0.21 3.11
C ASP A 426 -10.85 0.80 1.98
N LEU A 427 -9.65 0.80 1.39
CA LEU A 427 -9.07 1.79 0.47
C LEU A 427 -8.82 3.19 1.10
N LEU A 428 -8.83 3.32 2.42
CA LEU A 428 -8.61 4.58 3.15
C LEU A 428 -7.14 4.81 3.50
N LEU A 429 -6.81 6.07 3.81
CA LEU A 429 -5.55 6.52 4.39
C LEU A 429 -5.56 6.40 5.91
N HIS A 430 -4.49 5.86 6.49
CA HIS A 430 -4.25 5.82 7.95
C HIS A 430 -2.84 6.30 8.32
N ASP A 431 -2.71 6.99 9.45
CA ASP A 431 -1.44 7.35 10.09
C ASP A 431 -0.75 6.08 10.60
N MET A 432 0.32 5.68 9.91
CA MET A 432 1.12 4.49 10.24
C MET A 432 2.24 4.78 11.24
N GLY A 433 2.29 6.00 11.80
CA GLY A 433 3.26 6.43 12.81
C GLY A 433 4.62 6.87 12.26
N ASN A 434 5.38 7.53 13.14
CA ASN A 434 6.65 8.21 12.82
C ASN A 434 7.74 7.31 12.22
N ASP A 435 7.67 6.00 12.47
CA ASP A 435 8.56 5.00 11.89
C ASP A 435 8.33 4.84 10.37
N LEU A 436 7.08 4.94 9.93
CA LEU A 436 6.63 4.76 8.54
C LEU A 436 6.29 6.08 7.84
N ALA A 437 6.62 7.23 8.43
CA ALA A 437 6.38 8.53 7.81
C ALA A 437 7.43 8.86 6.73
N ASP A 438 7.00 9.57 5.68
CA ASP A 438 7.89 10.31 4.78
C ASP A 438 8.70 11.34 5.58
N ARG A 439 9.89 11.65 5.09
CA ARG A 439 10.88 12.49 5.78
C ARG A 439 11.46 13.52 4.82
N THR A 440 12.02 14.61 5.33
CA THR A 440 12.88 15.45 4.48
C THR A 440 14.15 14.69 4.12
N ILE A 441 14.85 15.10 3.06
CA ILE A 441 16.12 14.48 2.65
C ILE A 441 17.19 14.55 3.77
N ALA A 442 17.10 15.54 4.67
CA ALA A 442 17.89 15.63 5.90
C ALA A 442 17.41 14.67 7.03
N GLY A 443 16.55 13.69 6.74
CA GLY A 443 16.04 12.66 7.66
C GLY A 443 14.98 13.13 8.66
N LYS A 444 14.62 14.42 8.65
CA LYS A 444 13.70 15.06 9.60
C LYS A 444 12.26 14.57 9.41
N LEU A 445 11.52 14.44 10.50
CA LEU A 445 10.07 14.28 10.45
C LEU A 445 9.41 15.65 10.20
N PRO A 446 8.48 15.77 9.24
CA PRO A 446 7.72 16.99 9.00
C PRO A 446 6.53 17.11 9.98
N PRO A 447 5.86 18.28 10.05
CA PRO A 447 4.59 18.45 10.76
C PRO A 447 3.52 17.41 10.35
N LYS A 448 2.60 17.07 11.25
CA LYS A 448 1.53 16.07 11.00
C LYS A 448 0.57 16.49 9.88
N ASP A 449 0.38 17.79 9.70
CA ASP A 449 -0.43 18.42 8.66
C ASP A 449 0.32 18.63 7.32
N ALA A 450 1.58 18.21 7.21
CA ALA A 450 2.37 18.35 5.98
C ALA A 450 1.85 17.44 4.85
N GLN A 451 0.98 18.01 4.00
CA GLN A 451 0.45 17.42 2.77
C GLN A 451 1.57 17.15 1.75
N VAL A 452 1.60 15.93 1.20
CA VAL A 452 2.62 15.46 0.21
C VAL A 452 2.01 14.89 -1.07
N GLU A 453 0.73 14.50 -1.05
CA GLU A 453 0.00 13.94 -2.19
C GLU A 453 -1.50 14.25 -2.06
N PHE A 454 -1.93 15.38 -2.63
CA PHE A 454 -3.24 16.00 -2.41
C PHE A 454 -3.56 16.15 -0.90
N LEU A 455 -4.57 15.46 -0.36
CA LEU A 455 -4.92 15.51 1.07
C LEU A 455 -4.11 14.54 1.95
N ALA A 456 -3.31 13.65 1.36
CA ALA A 456 -2.47 12.74 2.13
C ALA A 456 -1.26 13.48 2.71
N ASN A 457 -1.06 13.34 4.03
CA ASN A 457 0.13 13.84 4.71
C ASN A 457 1.28 12.82 4.67
N SER A 458 2.41 13.21 5.25
CA SER A 458 3.64 12.40 5.30
C SER A 458 3.51 11.07 6.07
N TYR A 459 2.58 10.97 7.03
CA TYR A 459 2.40 9.82 7.91
C TYR A 459 1.39 8.80 7.38
N GLU A 460 0.53 9.25 6.47
CA GLU A 460 -0.62 8.52 5.97
C GLU A 460 -0.29 7.58 4.82
N TRP A 461 -0.87 6.37 4.84
CA TRP A 461 -0.75 5.38 3.77
C TRP A 461 -2.08 4.70 3.51
N ARG A 462 -2.35 4.39 2.23
CA ARG A 462 -3.56 3.70 1.82
C ARG A 462 -3.49 2.21 2.18
N THR A 463 -4.50 1.67 2.86
CA THR A 463 -4.58 0.23 3.18
C THR A 463 -4.48 -0.63 1.91
N PRO A 464 -3.45 -1.47 1.72
CA PRO A 464 -3.37 -2.36 0.57
C PRO A 464 -4.31 -3.56 0.73
N ALA A 465 -4.87 -4.07 -0.39
CA ALA A 465 -5.57 -5.36 -0.38
C ALA A 465 -4.58 -6.48 0.00
N LEU A 466 -5.02 -7.40 0.88
CA LEU A 466 -4.21 -8.53 1.33
C LEU A 466 -4.44 -9.82 0.50
N TRP A 467 -5.35 -9.81 -0.48
CA TRP A 467 -5.57 -11.00 -1.32
C TRP A 467 -4.29 -11.43 -2.04
N GLY A 468 -4.05 -12.74 -2.11
CA GLY A 468 -2.82 -13.30 -2.69
C GLY A 468 -1.51 -12.94 -1.96
N VAL A 469 -1.49 -12.15 -0.88
CA VAL A 469 -0.23 -11.64 -0.28
C VAL A 469 0.73 -12.76 0.16
N GLY A 470 0.18 -13.91 0.56
CA GLY A 470 0.90 -15.14 0.84
C GLY A 470 1.50 -15.87 -0.37
N LEU A 471 1.35 -15.35 -1.59
CA LEU A 471 2.04 -15.80 -2.81
C LEU A 471 3.12 -14.83 -3.29
N ALA A 472 3.30 -13.65 -2.66
CA ALA A 472 4.25 -12.64 -3.13
C ALA A 472 5.66 -13.24 -3.33
N GLN A 473 6.17 -13.95 -2.32
CA GLN A 473 7.48 -14.63 -2.36
C GLN A 473 7.50 -15.95 -3.13
N THR A 474 6.36 -16.38 -3.70
CA THR A 474 6.26 -17.47 -4.69
C THR A 474 6.35 -16.93 -6.12
N VAL A 475 5.85 -15.71 -6.36
CA VAL A 475 5.92 -15.01 -7.65
C VAL A 475 7.29 -14.39 -7.87
N ASP A 476 7.80 -13.65 -6.88
CA ASP A 476 9.18 -13.15 -6.82
C ASP A 476 9.80 -13.46 -5.45
N PRO A 477 10.83 -14.32 -5.36
CA PRO A 477 11.54 -14.60 -4.11
C PRO A 477 12.16 -13.37 -3.42
N GLN A 478 12.36 -12.25 -4.13
CA GLN A 478 12.89 -11.01 -3.55
C GLN A 478 11.80 -10.09 -2.99
N ALA A 479 10.50 -10.37 -3.22
CA ALA A 479 9.39 -9.51 -2.86
C ALA A 479 9.37 -9.10 -1.38
N THR A 480 9.26 -7.79 -1.13
CA THR A 480 9.24 -7.19 0.22
C THR A 480 7.99 -6.36 0.47
N PHE A 481 7.58 -6.23 1.73
CA PHE A 481 6.32 -5.65 2.16
C PHE A 481 6.46 -4.21 2.70
N LEU A 482 5.32 -3.53 2.90
CA LEU A 482 5.17 -2.09 3.17
C LEU A 482 5.54 -1.20 1.98
N HIS A 483 5.45 0.12 2.15
CA HIS A 483 5.62 1.11 1.08
C HIS A 483 7.08 1.17 0.59
N ASP A 484 8.06 1.18 1.49
CA ASP A 484 9.48 1.29 1.17
C ASP A 484 10.20 -0.07 1.10
N GLY A 485 9.45 -1.17 1.07
CA GLY A 485 10.01 -2.52 1.03
C GLY A 485 10.80 -2.93 2.28
N ARG A 486 10.70 -2.22 3.41
CA ARG A 486 11.53 -2.54 4.58
C ARG A 486 11.26 -3.93 5.16
N ALA A 487 10.04 -4.45 5.08
CA ALA A 487 9.69 -5.73 5.69
C ALA A 487 9.99 -6.92 4.76
N ARG A 488 10.86 -7.85 5.20
CA ARG A 488 11.20 -9.09 4.48
C ARG A 488 10.19 -10.22 4.72
N THR A 489 9.37 -10.10 5.77
CA THR A 489 8.33 -11.09 6.10
C THR A 489 7.00 -10.41 6.44
N LEU A 490 5.91 -11.18 6.43
CA LEU A 490 4.59 -10.70 6.86
C LEU A 490 4.57 -10.33 8.37
N MET A 491 5.36 -11.02 9.19
CA MET A 491 5.50 -10.68 10.62
C MET A 491 6.29 -9.37 10.80
N GLU A 492 7.39 -9.18 10.07
CA GLU A 492 8.10 -7.90 10.05
C GLU A 492 7.17 -6.76 9.63
N ALA A 493 6.31 -6.98 8.63
CA ALA A 493 5.36 -5.97 8.16
C ALA A 493 4.36 -5.57 9.25
N VAL A 494 3.77 -6.54 9.95
CA VAL A 494 2.84 -6.31 11.07
C VAL A 494 3.53 -5.56 12.22
N LEU A 495 4.75 -5.92 12.59
CA LEU A 495 5.48 -5.28 13.70
C LEU A 495 5.96 -3.85 13.40
N TRP A 496 5.97 -3.44 12.12
CA TRP A 496 6.25 -2.06 11.70
C TRP A 496 5.04 -1.13 11.77
N HIS A 497 3.81 -1.66 11.88
CA HIS A 497 2.61 -0.81 12.00
C HIS A 497 2.72 0.07 13.25
N GLY A 498 2.37 1.34 13.14
CA GLY A 498 2.31 2.28 14.27
C GLY A 498 1.12 3.21 14.10
N GLY A 499 1.15 4.34 14.80
CA GLY A 499 0.06 5.33 14.74
C GLY A 499 -1.27 4.70 15.17
N GLU A 500 -2.28 4.78 14.31
CA GLU A 500 -3.62 4.19 14.53
C GLU A 500 -3.56 2.69 14.85
N ALA A 501 -2.58 1.97 14.26
CA ALA A 501 -2.41 0.52 14.40
C ALA A 501 -1.46 0.08 15.54
N GLU A 502 -0.97 1.01 16.38
CA GLU A 502 -0.02 0.66 17.46
C GLU A 502 -0.67 -0.26 18.51
N LYS A 503 -1.97 -0.09 18.83
CA LYS A 503 -2.67 -0.95 19.80
C LYS A 503 -2.71 -2.41 19.33
N GLN A 504 -2.93 -2.63 18.04
CA GLN A 504 -3.00 -3.93 17.36
C GLN A 504 -1.62 -4.62 17.43
N LYS A 505 -0.54 -3.91 17.08
CA LYS A 505 0.84 -4.37 17.23
C LYS A 505 1.19 -4.73 18.67
N GLN A 506 0.77 -3.95 19.66
CA GLN A 506 0.98 -4.26 21.08
C GLN A 506 0.16 -5.46 21.57
N GLN A 507 -0.82 -5.95 20.80
CA GLN A 507 -1.44 -7.26 21.00
C GLN A 507 -0.67 -8.38 20.28
N VAL A 508 -0.20 -8.15 19.05
CA VAL A 508 0.66 -9.08 18.31
C VAL A 508 1.92 -9.44 19.11
N LEU A 509 2.56 -8.46 19.75
CA LEU A 509 3.73 -8.66 20.61
C LEU A 509 3.48 -9.54 21.85
N LYS A 510 2.22 -9.78 22.23
CA LYS A 510 1.82 -10.69 23.31
C LYS A 510 1.56 -12.12 22.83
N LEU A 511 1.58 -12.37 21.52
CA LEU A 511 1.44 -13.71 20.95
C LEU A 511 2.67 -14.56 21.25
N ASP A 512 2.43 -15.78 21.74
CA ASP A 512 3.46 -16.81 21.87
C ASP A 512 3.81 -17.45 20.52
N LYS A 513 4.71 -18.44 20.54
CA LYS A 513 5.08 -19.23 19.36
C LYS A 513 3.88 -19.81 18.60
N GLN A 514 2.81 -20.24 19.26
CA GLN A 514 1.62 -20.78 18.58
C GLN A 514 0.81 -19.65 17.94
N GLY A 515 0.55 -18.57 18.66
CA GLY A 515 -0.20 -17.42 18.14
C GLY A 515 0.49 -16.73 16.96
N ARG A 516 1.83 -16.62 16.99
CA ARG A 516 2.62 -16.15 15.84
C ARG A 516 2.49 -17.09 14.63
N ALA A 517 2.52 -18.40 14.85
CA ALA A 517 2.37 -19.40 13.77
C ALA A 517 0.96 -19.37 13.16
N GLU A 518 -0.07 -19.24 13.98
CA GLU A 518 -1.48 -19.12 13.57
C GLU A 518 -1.71 -17.84 12.75
N LEU A 519 -1.35 -16.66 13.26
CA LEU A 519 -1.49 -15.39 12.52
C LEU A 519 -0.77 -15.43 11.17
N ASN A 520 0.48 -15.93 11.15
CA ASN A 520 1.26 -16.09 9.94
C ASN A 520 0.65 -17.11 8.96
N ALA A 521 0.01 -18.19 9.46
CA ALA A 521 -0.71 -19.14 8.61
C ALA A 521 -1.93 -18.49 7.95
N PHE A 522 -2.69 -17.65 8.67
CA PHE A 522 -3.77 -16.87 8.08
C PHE A 522 -3.27 -15.90 7.02
N LEU A 523 -2.27 -15.06 7.32
CA LEU A 523 -1.73 -14.10 6.35
C LEU A 523 -1.07 -14.78 5.14
N LYS A 524 -0.56 -16.01 5.29
CA LYS A 524 -0.08 -16.84 4.17
C LYS A 524 -1.19 -17.60 3.42
N SER A 525 -2.41 -17.67 3.97
CA SER A 525 -3.56 -18.29 3.30
C SER A 525 -4.14 -17.38 2.21
N LEU A 526 -4.21 -16.07 2.51
CA LEU A 526 -4.61 -14.97 1.62
C LEU A 526 -3.69 -14.93 0.40
#